data_AF-A0A453QP12-F1
#
_entry.id   AF-A0A453QP12-F1
#
_cell.length_a   1.000
_cell.length_b   1.000
_cell.length_c   1.000
_cell.angle_alpha   90.00
_cell.angle_beta   90.00
_cell.angle_gamma   90.00
#
_symmetry.space_group_name_H-M   'P 1'
#
loop_
_entity.id
_entity.type
_entity.pdbx_description
1 polymer ?
#
loop_
_entity_poly.entity_id
_entity_poly.type
_entity_poly.pdbx_seq_one_letter_code
_entity_poly.pdbx_strand_id
1 'polypeptide(L)'
;MVDEDDPILEKAIGTEIEWYPGKNVTQKILKKKPKKGSKNTKPITKTEECESFFNFFSPPQVPDDDEDIDEEAADELQGQMEHDYDIGSTIRDKIIPHAVSWFTGEAVQAEDFDDMEDGDEDDDDEDDDDEEDDEEDEDEDEDDDEDEEELSKPTKKVAGKPKVQTLH
;
A
#
# COMPACT_ATOMS: atom_id res chain seq x y z
N MET A 1 -21.90 -14.30 -22.75
CA MET A 1 -21.53 -15.66 -22.32
C MET A 1 -20.06 -15.57 -22.00
N VAL A 2 -19.65 -16.01 -20.82
CA VAL A 2 -18.23 -16.25 -20.56
C VAL A 2 -17.88 -17.50 -21.37
N ASP A 3 -16.77 -17.49 -22.09
CA ASP A 3 -16.34 -18.66 -22.85
C ASP A 3 -15.88 -19.75 -21.89
N GLU A 4 -16.14 -21.02 -22.21
CA GLU A 4 -15.95 -22.16 -21.27
C GLU A 4 -14.47 -22.42 -20.93
N ASP A 5 -13.55 -21.75 -21.64
CA ASP A 5 -12.09 -21.81 -21.46
C ASP A 5 -11.50 -20.63 -20.64
N ASP A 6 -12.28 -19.58 -20.31
CA ASP A 6 -11.78 -18.45 -19.53
C ASP A 6 -11.59 -18.80 -18.03
N PRO A 7 -10.47 -18.41 -17.39
CA PRO A 7 -10.21 -18.75 -16.00
C PRO A 7 -11.12 -17.98 -15.03
N ILE A 8 -11.99 -18.69 -14.32
CA ILE A 8 -12.89 -18.14 -13.31
C ILE A 8 -12.24 -18.19 -11.91
N LEU A 9 -12.43 -17.15 -11.10
CA LEU A 9 -12.00 -17.12 -9.70
C LEU A 9 -12.86 -18.07 -8.84
N GLU A 10 -12.25 -19.17 -8.37
CA GLU A 10 -12.91 -20.09 -7.42
C GLU A 10 -12.85 -19.59 -5.97
N LYS A 11 -11.67 -19.13 -5.51
CA LYS A 11 -11.43 -18.69 -4.14
C LYS A 11 -10.12 -17.90 -4.00
N ALA A 12 -10.07 -17.02 -3.00
CA ALA A 12 -8.86 -16.34 -2.56
C ALA A 12 -8.37 -16.91 -1.21
N ILE A 13 -7.06 -17.12 -1.06
CA ILE A 13 -6.45 -17.68 0.17
C ILE A 13 -5.44 -16.67 0.73
N GLY A 14 -5.79 -16.10 1.89
CA GLY A 14 -4.95 -15.15 2.61
C GLY A 14 -3.76 -15.78 3.35
N THR A 15 -2.99 -14.95 4.04
CA THR A 15 -1.88 -15.37 4.91
C THR A 15 -1.97 -14.62 6.25
N GLU A 16 -2.03 -15.35 7.36
CA GLU A 16 -2.14 -14.74 8.69
C GLU A 16 -0.88 -13.90 9.02
N ILE A 17 -1.10 -12.64 9.41
CA ILE A 17 -0.01 -11.70 9.73
C ILE A 17 0.28 -11.74 11.23
N GLU A 18 1.51 -12.14 11.60
CA GLU A 18 2.00 -12.12 12.97
C GLU A 18 2.31 -10.68 13.45
N TRP A 19 1.28 -9.92 13.81
CA TRP A 19 1.42 -8.54 14.27
C TRP A 19 2.14 -8.42 15.62
N TYR A 20 3.18 -7.58 15.67
CA TYR A 20 3.77 -7.14 16.94
C TYR A 20 2.75 -6.39 17.82
N PRO A 21 2.90 -6.40 19.17
CA PRO A 21 1.96 -5.75 20.08
C PRO A 21 1.70 -4.27 19.76
N GLY A 22 0.44 -3.94 19.43
CA GLY A 22 0.03 -2.59 19.06
C GLY A 22 0.47 -2.13 17.67
N LYS A 23 0.84 -3.07 16.79
CA LYS A 23 1.20 -2.81 15.38
C LYS A 23 0.17 -3.30 14.36
N ASN A 24 -0.88 -4.01 14.78
CA ASN A 24 -1.99 -4.34 13.89
C ASN A 24 -2.67 -3.05 13.39
N VAL A 25 -2.61 -2.81 12.08
CA VAL A 25 -3.21 -1.66 11.38
C VAL A 25 -4.57 -1.97 10.75
N THR A 26 -5.03 -3.23 10.75
CA THR A 26 -6.41 -3.59 10.37
C THR A 26 -7.42 -3.30 11.49
N GLN A 27 -6.92 -2.88 12.67
CA GLN A 27 -7.70 -2.77 13.90
C GLN A 27 -7.46 -1.44 14.66
N LYS A 28 -8.53 -0.67 14.86
CA LYS A 28 -8.54 0.60 15.57
C LYS A 28 -8.88 0.43 17.05
N ILE A 29 -7.93 0.76 17.93
CA ILE A 29 -8.08 0.63 19.38
C ILE A 29 -8.75 1.86 20.00
N LEU A 30 -10.00 1.70 20.45
CA LEU A 30 -10.80 2.72 21.14
C LEU A 30 -10.77 2.51 22.65
N LYS A 31 -9.98 3.33 23.35
CA LYS A 31 -9.87 3.34 24.82
C LYS A 31 -11.03 4.12 25.45
N LYS A 32 -12.05 3.42 25.98
CA LYS A 32 -13.14 4.07 26.73
C LYS A 32 -12.68 4.40 28.16
N LYS A 33 -12.80 5.68 28.56
CA LYS A 33 -12.53 6.12 29.94
C LYS A 33 -13.44 5.36 30.92
N PRO A 34 -12.93 4.80 32.03
CA PRO A 34 -13.75 4.07 33.00
C PRO A 34 -14.78 5.01 33.65
N LYS A 35 -15.99 4.49 33.93
CA LYS A 35 -17.04 5.26 34.60
C LYS A 35 -16.58 5.73 35.98
N LYS A 36 -16.65 7.05 36.21
CA LYS A 36 -16.26 7.73 37.46
C LYS A 36 -17.11 7.21 38.63
N GLY A 37 -16.57 6.29 39.42
CA GLY A 37 -17.22 5.72 40.60
C GLY A 37 -16.80 4.29 40.94
N SER A 38 -16.37 3.49 39.96
CA SER A 38 -15.93 2.11 40.22
C SER A 38 -14.46 2.06 40.66
N LYS A 39 -14.21 1.66 41.91
CA LYS A 39 -12.88 1.70 42.55
C LYS A 39 -11.87 0.64 42.06
N ASN A 40 -12.21 -0.22 41.08
CA ASN A 40 -11.26 -1.24 40.60
C ASN A 40 -11.53 -1.75 39.16
N THR A 41 -11.96 -0.89 38.24
CA THR A 41 -12.28 -1.31 36.85
C THR A 41 -11.11 -1.05 35.90
N LYS A 42 -10.55 -2.12 35.33
CA LYS A 42 -9.57 -2.07 34.23
C LYS A 42 -10.15 -1.24 33.06
N PRO A 43 -9.34 -0.46 32.32
CA PRO A 43 -9.82 0.26 31.14
C PRO A 43 -10.40 -0.74 30.12
N ILE A 44 -11.58 -0.43 29.57
CA ILE A 44 -12.20 -1.24 28.51
C ILE A 44 -11.63 -0.75 27.18
N THR A 45 -10.89 -1.63 26.54
CA THR A 45 -10.44 -1.51 25.16
C THR A 45 -11.54 -2.08 24.26
N LYS A 46 -12.15 -1.26 23.39
CA LYS A 46 -12.91 -1.80 22.24
C LYS A 46 -11.97 -1.76 21.04
N THR A 47 -11.92 -2.85 20.29
CA THR A 47 -11.31 -2.88 18.97
C THR A 47 -12.42 -2.82 17.94
N GLU A 48 -12.22 -2.05 16.87
CA GLU A 48 -13.09 -1.97 15.70
C GLU A 48 -12.19 -2.20 14.48
N GLU A 49 -12.66 -2.96 13.50
CA GLU A 49 -11.94 -3.15 12.24
C GLU A 49 -11.92 -1.85 11.44
N CYS A 50 -10.90 -1.67 10.61
CA CYS A 50 -10.76 -0.52 9.74
C CYS A 50 -10.10 -0.87 8.42
N GLU A 51 -10.37 -0.06 7.40
CA GLU A 51 -9.73 -0.16 6.09
C GLU A 51 -8.21 -0.12 6.22
N SER A 52 -7.57 -1.12 5.62
CA SER A 52 -6.13 -1.27 5.57
C SER A 52 -5.77 -2.10 4.35
N PHE A 53 -4.68 -1.75 3.67
CA PHE A 53 -4.14 -2.60 2.60
C PHE A 53 -3.91 -4.05 3.07
N PHE A 54 -3.57 -4.24 4.34
CA PHE A 54 -3.33 -5.56 4.91
C PHE A 54 -4.59 -6.44 5.06
N ASN A 55 -5.79 -5.90 4.81
CA ASN A 55 -7.01 -6.69 4.74
C ASN A 55 -6.99 -7.66 3.53
N PHE A 56 -6.22 -7.34 2.48
CA PHE A 56 -5.96 -8.22 1.32
C PHE A 56 -5.37 -9.59 1.71
N PHE A 57 -4.64 -9.67 2.83
CA PHE A 57 -4.14 -10.96 3.36
C PHE A 57 -5.19 -11.75 4.15
N SER A 58 -6.44 -11.28 4.19
CA SER A 58 -7.59 -11.91 4.83
C SER A 58 -8.82 -11.74 3.93
N PRO A 59 -8.79 -12.31 2.71
CA PRO A 59 -9.79 -12.05 1.68
C PRO A 59 -11.17 -12.61 2.05
N PRO A 60 -12.25 -12.07 1.44
CA PRO A 60 -13.61 -12.59 1.63
C PRO A 60 -13.70 -14.09 1.37
N GLN A 61 -14.56 -14.77 2.13
CA GLN A 61 -14.75 -16.22 2.06
C GLN A 61 -16.18 -16.54 1.61
N VAL A 62 -16.32 -17.41 0.63
CA VAL A 62 -17.63 -17.94 0.19
C VAL A 62 -18.14 -18.92 1.25
N PRO A 63 -19.38 -18.77 1.77
CA PRO A 63 -20.00 -19.77 2.63
C PRO A 63 -20.14 -21.13 1.94
N ASP A 64 -20.04 -22.22 2.69
CA ASP A 64 -20.21 -23.59 2.16
C ASP A 64 -21.69 -23.97 1.88
N ASP A 65 -22.66 -23.15 2.29
CA ASP A 65 -24.11 -23.41 2.19
C ASP A 65 -24.85 -22.18 1.63
N ASP A 66 -25.53 -22.37 0.49
CA ASP A 66 -26.30 -21.32 -0.20
C ASP A 66 -27.57 -20.90 0.59
N GLU A 67 -28.03 -21.69 1.57
CA GLU A 67 -29.21 -21.34 2.39
C GLU A 67 -28.92 -20.31 3.51
N ASP A 68 -27.64 -20.01 3.78
CA ASP A 68 -27.21 -19.15 4.91
C ASP A 68 -26.97 -17.66 4.54
N ILE A 69 -27.10 -17.28 3.26
CA ILE A 69 -26.89 -15.89 2.78
C ILE A 69 -28.15 -15.34 2.08
N ASP A 70 -28.45 -14.05 2.28
CA ASP A 70 -29.51 -13.36 1.54
C ASP A 70 -28.95 -12.63 0.30
N GLU A 71 -29.83 -12.21 -0.61
CA GLU A 71 -29.47 -11.59 -1.90
C GLU A 71 -28.60 -10.33 -1.72
N GLU A 72 -28.84 -9.53 -0.66
CA GLU A 72 -28.06 -8.32 -0.36
C GLU A 72 -26.64 -8.66 0.12
N ALA A 73 -26.50 -9.68 0.98
CA ALA A 73 -25.21 -10.17 1.44
C ALA A 73 -24.42 -10.93 0.35
N ALA A 74 -25.11 -11.61 -0.57
CA ALA A 74 -24.49 -12.25 -1.74
C ALA A 74 -23.87 -11.21 -2.68
N ASP A 75 -24.62 -10.15 -3.03
CA ASP A 75 -24.14 -9.04 -3.86
C ASP A 75 -22.96 -8.31 -3.20
N GLU A 76 -23.02 -8.05 -1.88
CA GLU A 76 -21.90 -7.44 -1.15
C GLU A 76 -20.65 -8.33 -1.18
N LEU A 77 -20.81 -9.64 -0.94
CA LEU A 77 -19.70 -10.59 -0.96
C LEU A 77 -19.06 -10.70 -2.35
N GLN A 78 -19.87 -10.74 -3.42
CA GLN A 78 -19.38 -10.77 -4.79
C GLN A 78 -18.54 -9.53 -5.10
N GLY A 79 -19.03 -8.33 -4.76
CA GLY A 79 -18.29 -7.08 -4.95
C GLY A 79 -16.96 -7.02 -4.16
N GLN A 80 -16.93 -7.60 -2.95
CA GLN A 80 -15.68 -7.73 -2.19
C GLN A 80 -14.69 -8.69 -2.84
N MET A 81 -15.15 -9.80 -3.43
CA MET A 81 -14.31 -10.77 -4.14
C MET A 81 -13.76 -10.21 -5.46
N GLU A 82 -14.58 -9.48 -6.22
CA GLU A 82 -14.17 -8.79 -7.45
C GLU A 82 -13.07 -7.76 -7.14
N HIS A 83 -13.26 -6.92 -6.12
CA HIS A 83 -12.26 -5.95 -5.69
C HIS A 83 -10.95 -6.58 -5.19
N ASP A 84 -11.00 -7.72 -4.48
CA ASP A 84 -9.79 -8.46 -4.08
C ASP A 84 -9.05 -9.04 -5.30
N TYR A 85 -9.80 -9.54 -6.29
CA TYR A 85 -9.25 -10.01 -7.56
C TYR A 85 -8.61 -8.90 -8.39
N ASP A 86 -9.22 -7.73 -8.47
CA ASP A 86 -8.70 -6.56 -9.19
C ASP A 86 -7.37 -6.08 -8.58
N ILE A 87 -7.26 -6.07 -7.25
CA ILE A 87 -6.00 -5.80 -6.55
C ILE A 87 -4.97 -6.88 -6.89
N GLY A 88 -5.34 -8.17 -6.79
CA GLY A 88 -4.42 -9.28 -7.03
C GLY A 88 -3.90 -9.35 -8.46
N SER A 89 -4.78 -9.14 -9.45
CA SER A 89 -4.43 -9.09 -10.87
C SER A 89 -3.61 -7.84 -11.22
N THR A 90 -3.98 -6.66 -10.70
CA THR A 90 -3.17 -5.44 -10.86
C THR A 90 -1.75 -5.63 -10.33
N ILE A 91 -1.59 -6.23 -9.14
CA ILE A 91 -0.27 -6.50 -8.57
C ILE A 91 0.51 -7.50 -9.47
N ARG A 92 -0.14 -8.58 -9.91
CA ARG A 92 0.45 -9.65 -10.74
C ARG A 92 0.88 -9.18 -12.13
N ASP A 93 0.01 -8.45 -12.81
CA ASP A 93 0.10 -8.20 -14.25
C ASP A 93 0.63 -6.78 -14.57
N LYS A 94 0.34 -5.78 -13.71
CA LYS A 94 0.82 -4.40 -13.89
C LYS A 94 2.01 -4.07 -13.00
N ILE A 95 1.89 -4.26 -11.68
CA ILE A 95 2.91 -3.77 -10.72
C ILE A 95 4.18 -4.62 -10.75
N ILE A 96 4.10 -5.95 -10.69
CA ILE A 96 5.29 -6.81 -10.62
C ILE A 96 6.16 -6.70 -11.89
N PRO A 97 5.63 -6.74 -13.13
CA PRO A 97 6.45 -6.65 -14.32
C PRO A 97 7.06 -5.25 -14.54
N HIS A 98 6.36 -4.18 -14.15
CA HIS A 98 6.75 -2.79 -14.40
C HIS A 98 7.11 -2.02 -13.11
N ALA A 99 7.58 -2.72 -12.07
CA ALA A 99 7.75 -2.15 -10.72
C ALA A 99 8.63 -0.90 -10.67
N VAL A 100 9.63 -0.78 -11.56
CA VAL A 100 10.47 0.41 -11.69
C VAL A 100 9.66 1.57 -12.28
N SER A 101 8.93 1.36 -13.38
CA SER A 101 8.11 2.37 -14.04
C SER A 101 6.93 2.85 -13.17
N TRP A 102 6.37 1.98 -12.30
CA TRP A 102 5.41 2.38 -11.28
C TRP A 102 6.04 3.18 -10.13
N PHE A 103 7.33 2.97 -9.85
CA PHE A 103 8.08 3.73 -8.84
C PHE A 103 8.55 5.10 -9.36
N THR A 104 8.98 5.19 -10.62
CA THR A 104 9.36 6.45 -11.29
C THR A 104 8.15 7.29 -11.70
N GLY A 105 6.98 6.65 -11.89
CA GLY A 105 5.75 7.30 -12.34
C GLY A 105 5.58 7.33 -13.87
N GLU A 106 6.48 6.69 -14.61
CA GLU A 106 6.42 6.54 -16.07
C GLU A 106 5.24 5.65 -16.50
N ALA A 107 4.93 4.60 -15.73
CA ALA A 107 3.82 3.68 -16.06
C ALA A 107 2.46 4.38 -16.07
N VAL A 108 2.26 5.39 -15.22
CA VAL A 108 1.01 6.18 -15.16
C VAL A 108 0.87 7.06 -16.40
N GLN A 109 1.98 7.57 -16.93
CA GLN A 109 1.99 8.39 -18.15
C GLN A 109 1.77 7.53 -19.39
N ALA A 110 2.31 6.30 -19.41
CA ALA A 110 2.11 5.37 -20.51
C ALA A 110 0.63 4.95 -20.68
N GLU A 111 -0.09 4.64 -19.60
CA GLU A 111 -1.52 4.28 -19.69
C GLU A 111 -2.41 5.48 -20.11
N ASP A 112 -1.99 6.73 -19.89
CA ASP A 112 -2.66 7.93 -20.40
C ASP A 112 -2.30 8.26 -21.86
N PHE A 113 -1.18 7.73 -22.40
CA PHE A 113 -0.70 8.02 -23.76
C PHE A 113 -1.12 6.96 -24.80
N ASP A 114 -1.31 5.71 -24.36
CA ASP A 114 -1.79 4.59 -25.19
C ASP A 114 -3.24 4.81 -25.73
N ASP A 115 -4.00 5.73 -25.13
CA ASP A 115 -5.32 6.21 -25.61
C ASP A 115 -5.22 7.38 -26.63
N MET A 116 -4.01 7.83 -26.98
CA MET A 116 -3.76 8.88 -27.98
C MET A 116 -2.99 8.41 -29.24
N GLU A 117 -2.48 7.18 -29.28
CA GLU A 117 -1.64 6.64 -30.38
C GLU A 117 -2.43 5.91 -31.50
N ASP A 118 -3.68 6.32 -31.78
CA ASP A 118 -4.43 5.95 -33.01
C ASP A 118 -4.87 7.23 -33.74
N GLY A 119 -3.87 8.03 -34.12
CA GLY A 119 -4.03 9.47 -34.36
C GLY A 119 -3.23 10.07 -35.54
N ASP A 120 -3.06 9.32 -36.63
CA ASP A 120 -2.72 9.85 -37.97
C ASP A 120 -1.28 10.39 -38.15
N GLU A 121 -0.28 9.50 -38.27
CA GLU A 121 1.05 9.82 -38.84
C GLU A 121 1.10 9.45 -40.34
N ASP A 122 0.61 10.36 -41.19
CA ASP A 122 0.88 10.41 -42.64
C ASP A 122 1.34 11.83 -43.00
N ASP A 123 2.58 12.17 -42.66
CA ASP A 123 3.28 13.37 -43.16
C ASP A 123 4.69 12.99 -43.64
N ASP A 124 4.75 12.65 -44.93
CA ASP A 124 5.91 12.22 -45.71
C ASP A 124 6.62 13.47 -46.28
N ASP A 125 7.69 13.95 -45.63
CA ASP A 125 8.62 14.91 -46.23
C ASP A 125 10.06 14.72 -45.68
N GLU A 126 10.86 13.93 -46.41
CA GLU A 126 12.32 13.94 -46.33
C GLU A 126 12.87 15.23 -46.99
N ASP A 127 13.52 16.12 -46.23
CA ASP A 127 14.63 16.91 -46.78
C ASP A 127 15.73 17.12 -45.73
N ASP A 128 16.97 16.83 -46.15
CA ASP A 128 18.18 16.69 -45.35
C ASP A 128 19.23 17.64 -45.95
N ASP A 129 19.72 18.64 -45.20
CA ASP A 129 21.12 19.12 -45.27
C ASP A 129 21.46 20.31 -44.34
N ASP A 130 22.79 20.48 -44.15
CA ASP A 130 23.55 21.65 -43.67
C ASP A 130 23.59 21.97 -42.15
N GLU A 131 24.38 21.14 -41.45
CA GLU A 131 25.68 21.46 -40.78
C GLU A 131 25.98 22.83 -40.09
N GLU A 132 26.73 22.72 -38.97
CA GLU A 132 27.67 23.73 -38.38
C GLU A 132 27.06 25.05 -37.82
N ASP A 133 27.69 25.87 -36.97
CA ASP A 133 28.62 25.75 -35.81
C ASP A 133 28.64 27.17 -35.15
N ASP A 134 29.12 27.50 -33.94
CA ASP A 134 29.82 26.86 -32.80
C ASP A 134 29.46 27.72 -31.53
N GLU A 135 30.21 27.57 -30.43
CA GLU A 135 30.38 28.51 -29.28
C GLU A 135 29.37 28.47 -28.10
N GLU A 136 29.73 27.62 -27.13
CA GLU A 136 30.10 28.00 -25.74
C GLU A 136 29.52 29.30 -25.13
N ASP A 137 28.92 29.18 -23.94
CA ASP A 137 29.25 30.09 -22.83
C ASP A 137 29.21 29.31 -21.50
N GLU A 138 30.32 29.37 -20.76
CA GLU A 138 30.50 28.75 -19.45
C GLU A 138 30.07 29.75 -18.36
N ASP A 139 29.14 29.38 -17.48
CA ASP A 139 28.94 30.07 -16.19
C ASP A 139 28.98 29.05 -15.05
N GLU A 140 30.16 28.90 -14.46
CA GLU A 140 30.40 28.21 -13.20
C GLU A 140 29.91 29.07 -12.01
N ASP A 141 28.79 28.71 -11.40
CA ASP A 141 28.45 29.18 -10.05
C ASP A 141 28.80 28.09 -9.02
N GLU A 142 30.06 28.10 -8.57
CA GLU A 142 30.48 27.46 -7.33
C GLU A 142 29.90 28.24 -6.13
N ASP A 143 28.94 27.67 -5.39
CA ASP A 143 28.63 28.08 -4.02
C ASP A 143 28.99 26.94 -3.05
N ASP A 144 30.18 27.09 -2.47
CA ASP A 144 30.74 26.30 -1.37
C ASP A 144 30.15 26.79 -0.03
N ASP A 145 29.56 25.88 0.74
CA ASP A 145 29.23 26.12 2.15
C ASP A 145 29.34 24.79 2.93
N GLU A 146 30.58 24.44 3.30
CA GLU A 146 30.85 23.55 4.42
C GLU A 146 30.22 24.13 5.72
N ASP A 147 29.39 23.38 6.46
CA ASP A 147 29.72 23.15 7.88
C ASP A 147 29.05 21.97 8.62
N GLU A 148 29.87 21.37 9.47
CA GLU A 148 29.68 20.59 10.70
C GLU A 148 28.54 19.55 10.90
N GLU A 149 28.97 18.29 11.08
CA GLU A 149 28.31 17.32 11.98
C GLU A 149 28.37 17.77 13.45
N GLU A 150 27.25 17.73 14.17
CA GLU A 150 27.25 17.72 15.65
C GLU A 150 26.48 16.52 16.25
N LEU A 151 27.15 15.37 16.20
CA LEU A 151 26.85 14.22 17.06
C LEU A 151 27.48 14.40 18.45
N SER A 152 26.89 15.17 19.39
CA SER A 152 26.84 14.76 20.82
C SER A 152 26.10 15.70 21.81
N LYS A 153 25.13 15.14 22.55
CA LYS A 153 25.31 14.77 23.99
C LYS A 153 24.04 14.18 24.66
N PRO A 154 24.16 13.09 25.46
CA PRO A 154 23.07 12.55 26.26
C PRO A 154 22.97 13.21 27.65
N THR A 155 21.77 13.63 28.06
CA THR A 155 21.52 14.10 29.43
C THR A 155 21.42 12.94 30.43
N LYS A 156 22.21 13.02 31.51
CA LYS A 156 22.43 11.94 32.48
C LYS A 156 21.43 11.94 33.64
N LYS A 157 21.03 10.73 34.06
CA LYS A 157 20.54 10.34 35.42
C LYS A 157 19.10 10.80 35.73
N VAL A 158 18.26 10.02 36.42
CA VAL A 158 18.46 9.43 37.77
C VAL A 158 18.26 7.92 37.82
N ALA A 159 19.00 7.26 38.71
CA ALA A 159 19.01 5.80 38.88
C ALA A 159 17.83 5.25 39.70
N GLY A 160 17.23 4.15 39.23
CA GLY A 160 16.33 3.28 39.99
C GLY A 160 16.83 1.83 39.94
N LYS A 161 17.09 1.23 41.10
CA LYS A 161 17.69 -0.12 41.22
C LYS A 161 16.70 -1.21 40.76
N PRO A 162 17.09 -2.20 39.93
CA PRO A 162 16.29 -3.41 39.76
C PRO A 162 16.42 -4.29 41.00
N LYS A 163 15.29 -4.70 41.59
CA LYS A 163 15.25 -5.83 42.53
C LYS A 163 15.06 -7.11 41.73
N VAL A 164 16.04 -8.01 41.80
CA VAL A 164 15.88 -9.42 41.44
C VAL A 164 14.80 -10.06 42.32
N GLN A 165 13.82 -10.70 41.69
CA GLN A 165 13.06 -11.81 42.28
C GLN A 165 12.84 -12.87 41.22
N THR A 166 13.64 -13.94 41.31
CA THR A 166 13.28 -15.26 40.79
C THR A 166 12.10 -15.80 41.58
N LEU A 167 11.14 -16.41 40.90
CA LEU A 167 10.20 -17.35 41.53
C LEU A 167 10.03 -18.57 40.62
N HIS A 168 9.71 -19.70 41.26
CA HIS A 168 9.76 -21.05 40.71
C HIS A 168 8.48 -21.41 39.95
#